data_AF-A0A8B7JLD5-F1
#
_entry.id   AF-A0A8B7JLD5-F1
#
_cell.length_a   1.000
_cell.length_b   1.000
_cell.length_c   1.000
_cell.angle_alpha   90.00
_cell.angle_beta   90.00
_cell.angle_gamma   90.00
#
_symmetry.space_group_name_H-M   'P 1'
#
loop_
_entity.id
_entity.type
_entity.pdbx_description
1 polymer ?
#
loop_
_entity_poly.entity_id
_entity_poly.type
_entity_poly.pdbx_seq_one_letter_code
_entity_poly.pdbx_strand_id
1 'polypeptide(L)'
;MASNLLPVHVTTMSKADAIYEKYAGKELLKVPMGGEERMKEFPPLVPQDIALEGIGTTEAVADIKLSSAGWVAVTAHAQEKLLLRAYTPEGTALVVREPPLLPYVCNIRGARIVGTAAYRTKRPPSLVENLKTTGSR
;
A
#
# COMPACT_ATOMS: atom_id res chain seq x y z
N MET A 1 -1.43 -1.00 8.96
CA MET A 1 -1.08 0.39 8.57
C MET A 1 0.44 0.50 8.47
N ALA A 2 0.94 1.25 7.49
CA ALA A 2 2.36 1.62 7.41
C ALA A 2 2.62 2.90 8.23
N SER A 3 3.87 3.14 8.60
CA SER A 3 4.27 4.39 9.28
C SER A 3 4.08 5.59 8.36
N ASN A 4 3.56 6.70 8.89
CA ASN A 4 3.44 7.96 8.15
C ASN A 4 4.79 8.65 7.88
N LEU A 5 5.86 8.17 8.53
CA LEU A 5 7.24 8.62 8.30
C LEU A 5 7.94 7.86 7.18
N LEU A 6 7.32 6.77 6.68
CA LEU A 6 7.89 5.98 5.59
C LEU A 6 7.70 6.74 4.27
N PRO A 7 8.78 7.13 3.57
CA PRO A 7 8.64 7.80 2.28
C PRO A 7 8.07 6.85 1.23
N VAL A 8 7.11 7.34 0.45
CA VAL A 8 6.53 6.61 -0.69
C VAL A 8 6.91 7.35 -1.96
N HIS A 9 7.56 6.64 -2.88
CA HIS A 9 7.93 7.17 -4.19
C HIS A 9 7.09 6.49 -5.28
N VAL A 10 6.52 7.29 -6.17
CA VAL A 10 5.71 6.80 -7.31
C VAL A 10 6.46 7.12 -8.60
N THR A 11 6.69 6.10 -9.41
CA THR A 11 7.36 6.21 -10.71
C THR A 11 6.74 5.25 -11.72
N THR A 12 7.10 5.40 -13.00
CA THR A 12 6.70 4.48 -14.05
C THR A 12 7.49 3.18 -13.94
N MET A 13 6.85 2.05 -14.26
CA MET A 13 7.49 0.72 -14.23
C MET A 13 8.81 0.68 -15.00
N SER A 14 8.87 1.31 -16.17
CA SER A 14 10.07 1.40 -17.02
C SER A 14 11.27 2.11 -16.38
N LYS A 15 11.08 2.86 -15.29
CA LYS A 15 12.13 3.59 -14.57
C LYS A 15 12.41 3.00 -13.19
N ALA A 16 11.65 2.00 -12.76
CA ALA A 16 11.70 1.50 -11.39
C ALA A 16 13.09 0.96 -11.03
N ASP A 17 13.66 0.11 -11.89
CA ASP A 17 14.98 -0.50 -11.67
C ASP A 17 16.10 0.56 -11.63
N ALA A 18 16.14 1.44 -12.64
CA ALA A 18 17.13 2.52 -12.70
C ALA A 18 17.05 3.48 -11.50
N ILE A 19 15.85 3.74 -10.97
CA ILE A 19 15.66 4.54 -9.76
C ILE A 19 16.15 3.78 -8.53
N TYR A 20 15.84 2.48 -8.40
CA TYR A 20 16.31 1.66 -7.30
C TYR A 20 17.84 1.59 -7.27
N GLU A 21 18.48 1.22 -8.38
CA GLU A 21 19.94 1.15 -8.51
C GLU A 21 20.64 2.46 -8.15
N LYS A 22 20.09 3.59 -8.60
CA LYS A 22 20.71 4.90 -8.38
C LYS A 22 20.51 5.43 -6.97
N TYR A 23 19.38 5.14 -6.33
CA TYR A 23 18.91 5.83 -5.12
C TYR A 23 18.66 4.95 -3.89
N ALA A 24 18.77 3.62 -3.98
CA ALA A 24 18.63 2.74 -2.82
C ALA A 24 19.64 3.10 -1.72
N GLY A 25 19.16 3.26 -0.49
CA GLY A 25 19.97 3.69 0.66
C GLY A 25 20.35 5.18 0.65
N LYS A 26 19.85 5.98 -0.31
CA LYS A 26 20.03 7.44 -0.40
C LYS A 26 18.73 8.17 -0.07
N GLU A 27 18.75 9.50 -0.01
CA GLU A 27 17.62 10.28 0.51
C GLU A 27 16.27 10.03 -0.18
N LEU A 28 16.25 9.72 -1.49
CA LEU A 28 15.01 9.43 -2.21
C LEU A 28 14.37 8.09 -1.80
N LEU A 29 15.18 7.02 -1.72
CA LEU A 29 14.78 5.68 -1.25
C LEU A 29 15.47 5.40 0.09
N LYS A 30 15.12 6.24 1.08
CA LYS A 30 15.81 6.41 2.36
C LYS A 30 15.94 5.16 3.23
N VAL A 31 15.08 4.17 3.02
CA VAL A 31 15.11 2.89 3.73
C VAL A 31 15.59 1.78 2.80
N PRO A 32 16.41 0.83 3.28
CA PRO A 32 16.95 0.72 4.63
C PRO A 32 17.94 1.86 4.97
N MET A 33 17.97 2.28 6.24
CA MET A 33 18.87 3.34 6.71
C MET A 33 20.29 2.80 6.93
N GLY A 34 21.31 3.62 6.65
CA GLY A 34 22.73 3.27 6.82
C GLY A 34 23.56 3.36 5.54
N GLY A 35 22.99 3.91 4.46
CA GLY A 35 23.74 4.24 3.25
C GLY A 35 24.29 3.02 2.53
N GLU A 36 25.42 3.21 1.84
CA GLU A 36 26.05 2.18 1.02
C GLU A 36 26.49 0.96 1.84
N GLU A 37 27.00 1.16 3.06
CA GLU A 37 27.39 0.04 3.93
C GLU A 37 26.20 -0.86 4.28
N ARG A 38 25.05 -0.27 4.64
CA ARG A 38 23.84 -1.07 4.89
C ARG A 38 23.37 -1.82 3.65
N MET A 39 23.48 -1.19 2.48
CA MET A 39 23.03 -1.77 1.21
C MET A 39 23.88 -2.97 0.77
N LYS A 40 25.17 -3.06 1.15
CA LYS A 40 26.00 -4.24 0.88
C LYS A 40 25.45 -5.51 1.54
N GLU A 41 24.85 -5.36 2.71
CA GLU A 41 24.25 -6.46 3.49
C GLU A 41 22.74 -6.53 3.34
N PHE A 42 22.13 -5.64 2.54
CA PHE A 42 20.68 -5.66 2.38
C PHE A 42 20.29 -6.75 1.38
N PRO A 43 19.38 -7.66 1.75
CA PRO A 43 19.00 -8.75 0.86
C PRO A 43 18.42 -8.22 -0.47
N PRO A 44 18.63 -8.93 -1.58
CA PRO A 44 18.01 -8.56 -2.84
C PRO A 44 16.48 -8.58 -2.71
N LEU A 45 15.81 -7.73 -3.49
CA LEU A 45 14.36 -7.74 -3.55
C LEU A 45 13.88 -8.86 -4.48
N VAL A 46 13.05 -9.76 -3.97
CA VAL A 46 12.49 -10.88 -4.73
C VAL A 46 11.06 -10.56 -5.18
N PRO A 47 10.70 -10.85 -6.44
CA PRO A 47 9.37 -10.60 -6.96
C PRO A 47 8.38 -11.69 -6.53
N GLN A 48 7.13 -11.29 -6.31
CA GLN A 48 5.99 -12.18 -6.23
C GLN A 48 4.85 -11.63 -7.10
N ASP A 49 4.38 -12.46 -8.03
CA ASP A 49 3.23 -12.15 -8.88
C ASP A 49 1.92 -12.44 -8.14
N ILE A 50 0.97 -11.53 -8.29
CA ILE A 50 -0.32 -11.53 -7.61
C ILE A 50 -1.40 -11.26 -8.66
N ALA A 51 -2.35 -12.18 -8.77
CA ALA A 51 -3.54 -12.01 -9.60
C ALA A 51 -4.76 -11.80 -8.69
N LEU A 52 -5.55 -10.76 -8.97
CA LEU A 52 -6.78 -10.44 -8.25
C LEU A 52 -7.90 -10.11 -9.24
N GLU A 53 -9.15 -10.27 -8.81
CA GLU A 53 -10.32 -9.84 -9.57
C GLU A 53 -11.12 -8.84 -8.75
N GLY A 54 -11.38 -7.67 -9.33
CA GLY A 54 -12.09 -6.60 -8.64
C GLY A 54 -13.56 -6.95 -8.39
N ILE A 55 -14.06 -6.45 -7.25
CA ILE A 55 -15.45 -6.65 -6.79
C ILE A 55 -16.28 -5.35 -6.79
N GLY A 56 -15.64 -4.22 -7.10
CA GLY A 56 -16.26 -2.89 -7.02
C GLY A 56 -15.34 -1.86 -6.36
N THR A 57 -15.68 -0.59 -6.50
CA THR A 57 -14.82 0.53 -6.07
C THR A 57 -15.05 0.98 -4.63
N THR A 58 -16.02 0.38 -3.94
CA THR A 58 -16.44 0.70 -2.56
C THR A 58 -15.87 -0.26 -1.51
N GLU A 59 -15.32 -1.38 -1.96
CA GLU A 59 -14.78 -2.44 -1.12
C GLU A 59 -13.42 -2.91 -1.65
N ALA A 60 -12.49 -3.17 -0.74
CA ALA A 60 -11.23 -3.80 -1.06
C ALA A 60 -11.46 -5.27 -1.40
N VAL A 61 -10.79 -5.76 -2.44
CA VAL A 61 -10.76 -7.19 -2.79
C VAL A 61 -9.80 -7.94 -1.88
N ALA A 62 -8.65 -7.35 -1.57
CA ALA A 62 -7.59 -7.99 -0.80
C ALA A 62 -6.71 -6.95 -0.09
N ASP A 63 -5.97 -7.40 0.92
CA ASP A 63 -4.81 -6.66 1.42
C ASP A 63 -3.52 -7.36 1.01
N ILE A 64 -2.57 -6.61 0.44
CA ILE A 64 -1.21 -7.09 0.23
C ILE A 64 -0.38 -6.67 1.44
N LYS A 65 -0.03 -7.63 2.29
CA LYS A 65 0.81 -7.43 3.47
C LYS A 65 2.28 -7.56 3.09
N LEU A 66 3.02 -6.49 3.33
CA LEU A 66 4.48 -6.42 3.23
C LEU A 66 5.02 -6.55 4.66
N SER A 67 5.57 -7.71 5.03
CA SER A 67 5.99 -7.96 6.41
C SER A 67 6.90 -6.85 6.93
N SER A 68 6.65 -6.43 8.17
CA SER A 68 7.23 -5.29 8.89
C SER A 68 7.01 -3.88 8.31
N ALA A 69 6.73 -3.72 7.01
CA ALA A 69 6.49 -2.41 6.38
C ALA A 69 5.03 -1.94 6.45
N GLY A 70 4.06 -2.87 6.43
CA GLY A 70 2.64 -2.56 6.52
C GLY A 70 1.78 -3.39 5.57
N TRP A 71 0.71 -2.80 5.05
CA TRP A 71 -0.13 -3.42 4.03
C TRP A 71 -0.70 -2.38 3.07
N VAL A 72 -1.14 -2.85 1.91
CA VAL A 72 -1.87 -2.06 0.90
C VAL A 72 -3.24 -2.72 0.69
N ALA A 73 -4.31 -1.96 0.91
CA ALA A 73 -5.66 -2.39 0.54
C ALA A 73 -5.85 -2.18 -0.97
N VAL A 74 -6.27 -3.22 -1.69
CA VAL A 74 -6.46 -3.19 -3.15
C VAL A 74 -7.94 -3.08 -3.45
N THR A 75 -8.32 -2.11 -4.28
CA THR A 75 -9.69 -1.90 -4.78
C THR A 75 -9.65 -1.80 -6.30
N ALA A 76 -10.60 -2.43 -6.99
CA ALA A 76 -10.71 -2.37 -8.44
C ALA A 76 -12.16 -2.49 -8.90
N HIS A 77 -12.42 -2.10 -10.15
CA HIS A 77 -13.75 -2.22 -10.73
C HIS A 77 -14.20 -3.68 -10.77
N ALA A 78 -15.51 -3.91 -10.70
CA ALA A 78 -16.04 -5.26 -10.75
C ALA A 78 -15.56 -5.99 -12.03
N GLN A 79 -15.16 -7.25 -11.88
CA GLN A 79 -14.63 -8.11 -12.95
C GLN A 79 -13.31 -7.63 -13.60
N GLU A 80 -12.70 -6.57 -13.07
CA GLU A 80 -11.39 -6.11 -13.54
C GLU A 80 -10.30 -7.06 -13.04
N LYS A 81 -9.55 -7.67 -13.97
CA LYS A 81 -8.42 -8.53 -13.64
C LYS A 81 -7.18 -7.68 -13.40
N LEU A 82 -6.63 -7.77 -12.19
CA LEU A 82 -5.39 -7.10 -11.80
C LEU A 82 -4.24 -8.09 -11.84
N LEU A 83 -3.15 -7.71 -12.50
CA LEU A 83 -1.87 -8.40 -12.45
C LEU A 83 -0.88 -7.45 -11.78
N LEU A 84 -0.50 -7.79 -10.55
CA LEU A 84 0.40 -7.01 -9.73
C LEU A 84 1.68 -7.81 -9.48
N ARG A 85 2.80 -7.10 -9.37
CA ARG A 85 4.06 -7.67 -8.92
C ARG A 85 4.56 -6.86 -7.74
N ALA A 86 4.78 -7.54 -6.63
CA ALA A 86 5.30 -6.93 -5.42
C ALA A 86 6.69 -7.48 -5.12
N TYR A 87 7.53 -6.62 -4.55
CA TYR A 87 8.92 -6.92 -4.27
C TYR A 87 9.19 -6.74 -2.78
N THR A 88 9.78 -7.76 -2.16
CA THR A 88 10.19 -7.71 -0.74
C THR A 88 11.60 -8.25 -0.59
N PRO A 89 12.37 -7.83 0.43
CA PRO A 89 13.69 -8.38 0.67
C PRO A 89 13.63 -9.90 0.82
N GLU A 90 14.60 -10.62 0.27
CA GLU A 90 14.72 -12.06 0.43
C GLU A 90 14.65 -12.46 1.91
N GLY A 91 13.93 -13.56 2.20
CA GLY A 91 13.69 -14.03 3.57
C GLY A 91 12.59 -13.29 4.32
N THR A 92 11.96 -12.26 3.74
CA THR A 92 10.76 -11.62 4.30
C THR A 92 9.48 -12.17 3.65
N ALA A 93 8.36 -12.13 4.39
CA ALA A 93 7.09 -12.63 3.89
C ALA A 93 6.25 -11.54 3.22
N LEU A 94 5.75 -11.86 2.03
CA LEU A 94 4.63 -11.17 1.40
C LEU A 94 3.40 -12.07 1.47
N VAL A 95 2.27 -11.51 1.91
CA VAL A 95 1.02 -12.27 2.06
C VAL A 95 -0.13 -11.51 1.44
N VAL A 96 -0.84 -12.17 0.51
CA VAL A 96 -2.14 -11.71 0.04
C VAL A 96 -3.19 -12.19 1.04
N ARG A 97 -3.99 -11.26 1.56
CA ARG A 97 -5.05 -11.55 2.52
C ARG A 97 -6.40 -11.29 1.87
N GLU A 98 -7.16 -12.37 1.75
CA GLU A 98 -8.54 -12.41 1.28
C GLU A 98 -9.37 -13.21 2.31
N PRO A 99 -10.42 -12.63 2.93
CA PRO A 99 -10.91 -11.25 2.78
C PRO A 99 -9.99 -10.21 3.47
N PRO A 100 -10.00 -8.95 3.03
CA PRO A 100 -9.22 -7.88 3.66
C PRO A 100 -9.73 -7.56 5.06
N LEU A 101 -8.85 -7.04 5.92
CA LEU A 101 -9.18 -6.75 7.31
C LEU A 101 -10.11 -5.56 7.47
N LEU A 102 -9.97 -4.55 6.60
CA LEU A 102 -10.81 -3.36 6.59
C LEU A 102 -11.38 -3.17 5.18
N PRO A 103 -12.42 -3.95 4.78
CA PRO A 103 -12.94 -3.94 3.40
C PRO A 103 -13.32 -2.53 2.91
N TYR A 104 -13.88 -1.70 3.78
CA TYR A 104 -14.36 -0.36 3.44
C TYR A 104 -13.33 0.77 3.64
N VAL A 105 -12.04 0.45 3.88
CA VAL A 105 -11.01 1.47 4.18
C VAL A 105 -10.83 2.49 3.05
N CYS A 106 -11.09 2.10 1.81
CA CYS A 106 -11.04 2.98 0.64
C CYS A 106 -12.03 4.15 0.70
N ASN A 107 -13.11 4.02 1.49
CA ASN A 107 -14.13 5.06 1.64
C ASN A 107 -13.68 6.20 2.57
N ILE A 108 -12.61 5.99 3.34
CA ILE A 108 -11.95 7.02 4.16
C ILE A 108 -11.14 8.00 3.26
N ARG A 109 -10.94 7.66 1.98
CA ARG A 109 -10.29 8.52 1.00
C ARG A 109 -11.04 9.83 0.82
N GLY A 110 -10.31 10.92 1.00
CA GLY A 110 -10.74 12.31 0.81
C GLY A 110 -10.58 12.81 -0.61
N ALA A 111 -10.57 14.15 -0.75
CA ALA A 111 -10.29 14.78 -2.04
C ALA A 111 -8.86 14.48 -2.50
N ARG A 112 -8.67 14.38 -3.83
CA ARG A 112 -7.34 14.22 -4.43
C ARG A 112 -6.49 15.45 -4.14
N ILE A 113 -5.22 15.25 -3.81
CA ILE A 113 -4.27 16.33 -3.65
C ILE A 113 -3.75 16.69 -5.05
N VAL A 114 -4.05 17.91 -5.49
CA VAL A 114 -3.70 18.43 -6.83
C VAL A 114 -2.20 18.29 -7.07
N GLY A 115 -1.83 17.82 -8.26
CA GLY A 115 -0.43 17.61 -8.65
C GLY A 115 0.21 16.32 -8.10
N THR A 116 -0.54 15.47 -7.38
CA THR A 116 0.00 14.23 -6.80
C THR A 116 -0.92 13.02 -7.08
N ALA A 117 -0.40 11.82 -6.78
CA ALA A 117 -1.17 10.58 -6.74
C ALA A 117 -1.89 10.36 -5.38
N ALA A 118 -1.64 11.23 -4.39
CA ALA A 118 -2.14 11.08 -3.04
C ALA A 118 -3.53 11.72 -2.86
N TYR A 119 -4.22 11.28 -1.81
CA TYR A 119 -5.52 11.80 -1.39
C TYR A 119 -5.45 12.27 0.05
N ARG A 120 -6.25 13.27 0.40
CA ARG A 120 -6.48 13.62 1.80
C ARG A 120 -7.21 12.47 2.49
N THR A 121 -7.15 12.39 3.81
CA THR A 121 -7.97 11.45 4.59
C THR A 121 -9.19 12.17 5.17
N LYS A 122 -10.35 11.52 5.15
CA LYS A 122 -11.52 11.97 5.89
C LYS A 122 -11.47 11.37 7.29
N ARG A 123 -11.99 12.08 8.29
CA ARG A 123 -12.21 11.48 9.60
C ARG A 123 -13.39 10.51 9.46
N PRO A 124 -13.24 9.21 9.76
CA PRO A 124 -14.39 8.32 9.80
C PRO A 124 -15.34 8.76 10.92
N PRO A 125 -16.67 8.65 10.74
CA PRO A 125 -17.61 8.93 11.81
C PRO A 125 -17.27 8.05 13.02
N SER A 126 -17.35 8.63 14.21
CA SER A 126 -17.04 7.87 15.42
C SER A 126 -18.09 6.76 15.61
N LEU A 127 -17.66 5.60 16.11
CA LEU A 127 -18.58 4.50 16.44
C LEU A 127 -19.72 4.95 17.36
N VAL A 128 -19.46 5.93 18.23
CA VAL A 128 -20.44 6.49 19.17
C VAL A 128 -21.52 7.33 18.47
N GLU A 129 -21.18 8.05 17.39
CA GLU A 129 -22.16 8.85 16.63
C GLU A 129 -23.16 7.96 15.89
N ASN A 130 -22.73 6.81 15.35
CA ASN A 130 -23.60 5.85 14.65
C ASN A 130 -24.61 5.16 15.58
N LEU A 131 -24.31 5.06 16.89
CA LEU A 131 -25.22 4.51 17.89
C LEU A 131 -26.35 5.49 18.25
N LYS A 132 -26.12 6.80 18.15
CA LYS A 132 -27.16 7.81 18.43
C LYS A 132 -28.25 7.83 17.36
N THR A 133 -27.91 7.51 16.11
CA THR A 133 -28.86 7.49 14.99
C THR A 133 -29.75 6.24 14.95
N THR A 134 -29.39 5.17 15.68
CA THR A 134 -30.17 3.92 15.73
C THR A 134 -31.17 3.87 16.89
N GLY A 135 -31.10 4.82 17.84
CA GLY A 135 -31.98 4.90 19.01
C GLY A 135 -33.18 5.86 18.90
N SER A 136 -33.43 6.45 17.73
CA SER A 136 -34.58 7.34 17.51
C SER A 136 -35.50 6.73 16.45
N ARG A 137 -36.34 5.78 16.88
CA ARG A 137 -37.54 5.32 16.19
C ARG A 137 -38.64 5.08 17.22
#